data_AF-A0A315TRV0-F1
#
_entry.id   AF-A0A315TRV0-F1
#
_cell.length_a   1.000
_cell.length_b   1.000
_cell.length_c   1.000
_cell.angle_alpha   90.00
_cell.angle_beta   90.00
_cell.angle_gamma   90.00
#
_symmetry.space_group_name_H-M   'P 1'
#
loop_
_entity.id
_entity.type
_entity.pdbx_description
1 polymer ?
#
loop_
_entity_poly.entity_id
_entity_poly.type
_entity_poly.pdbx_seq_one_letter_code
_entity_poly.pdbx_strand_id
1 'polypeptide(L)'
;MSLASIQRHLERQRGRKIVINPIAGATDKVCGLWFGLDHMDLILHARAASEVHRQQIVLHEFAHMVLRHEQEIVSPEFAGTFFPAMVRNGRDRGPSPA
;
A
#
# COMPACT_ATOMS: atom_id res chain seq x y z
N MET A 1 -13.03 16.10 -12.38
CA MET A 1 -11.86 16.16 -11.47
C MET A 1 -10.94 15.00 -11.82
N SER A 2 -9.64 15.20 -12.03
CA SER A 2 -8.72 14.12 -12.43
C SER A 2 -8.12 13.40 -11.22
N LEU A 3 -7.68 12.14 -11.40
CA LEU A 3 -6.96 11.36 -10.38
C LEU A 3 -5.77 12.16 -9.81
N ALA A 4 -4.97 12.77 -10.69
CA ALA A 4 -3.82 13.57 -10.29
C ALA A 4 -4.20 14.81 -9.45
N SER A 5 -5.38 15.39 -9.67
CA SER A 5 -5.87 16.51 -8.86
C SER A 5 -6.22 16.06 -7.43
N ILE A 6 -6.87 14.89 -7.30
CA ILE A 6 -7.22 14.29 -6.02
C ILE A 6 -5.94 13.91 -5.26
N GLN A 7 -5.00 13.23 -5.93
CA GLN A 7 -3.72 12.86 -5.33
C GLN A 7 -2.99 14.08 -4.76
N ARG A 8 -2.81 15.14 -5.55
CA ARG A 8 -2.15 16.36 -5.06
C ARG A 8 -2.87 17.01 -3.89
N HIS A 9 -4.20 16.93 -3.84
CA HIS A 9 -4.97 17.44 -2.71
C HIS A 9 -4.68 16.63 -1.44
N LEU A 10 -4.70 15.30 -1.54
CA LEU A 10 -4.39 14.40 -0.42
C LEU A 10 -2.94 14.56 0.05
N GLU A 11 -1.96 14.65 -0.86
CA GLU A 11 -0.55 14.88 -0.52
C GLU A 11 -0.37 16.18 0.28
N ARG A 12 -1.05 17.27 -0.12
CA ARG A 12 -1.03 18.53 0.63
C ARG A 12 -1.68 18.39 2.01
N GLN A 13 -2.79 17.68 2.11
CA GLN A 13 -3.47 17.46 3.40
C GLN A 13 -2.66 16.60 4.36
N ARG A 14 -1.95 15.59 3.85
CA ARG A 14 -1.18 14.63 4.64
C ARG A 14 0.26 15.08 4.92
N GLY A 15 0.75 16.09 4.20
CA GLY A 15 2.12 16.59 4.31
C GLY A 15 3.18 15.61 3.82
N ARG A 16 2.80 14.59 3.05
CA ARG A 16 3.70 13.55 2.51
C ARG A 16 3.27 13.14 1.10
N LYS A 17 4.22 12.61 0.33
CA LYS A 17 3.96 12.17 -1.05
C LYS A 17 3.15 10.87 -1.08
N ILE A 18 2.35 10.69 -2.13
CA ILE A 18 1.67 9.43 -2.42
C ILE A 18 2.37 8.80 -3.63
N VAL A 19 2.86 7.58 -3.45
CA VAL A 19 3.47 6.79 -4.52
C VAL A 19 2.50 5.67 -4.89
N ILE A 20 2.20 5.52 -6.19
CA ILE A 20 1.26 4.51 -6.69
C ILE A 20 2.03 3.55 -7.58
N ASN A 21 2.13 2.29 -7.16
CA ASN A 21 2.86 1.25 -7.87
C ASN A 21 2.00 0.00 -8.12
N PRO A 22 2.23 -0.73 -9.22
CA PRO A 22 1.64 -2.05 -9.39
C PRO A 22 2.31 -3.08 -8.48
N ILE A 23 1.56 -4.09 -8.05
CA ILE A 23 2.10 -5.27 -7.36
C ILE A 23 2.59 -6.28 -8.40
N ALA A 24 3.88 -6.62 -8.34
CA ALA A 24 4.42 -7.75 -9.09
C ALA A 24 3.89 -9.06 -8.48
N GLY A 25 3.20 -9.88 -9.28
CA GLY A 25 2.65 -11.17 -8.82
C GLY A 25 1.40 -11.05 -7.95
N ALA A 26 0.64 -9.96 -8.09
CA ALA A 26 -0.59 -9.71 -7.33
C ALA A 26 -1.48 -10.96 -7.22
N THR A 27 -1.82 -11.34 -6.00
CA THR A 27 -2.89 -12.29 -5.74
C THR A 27 -4.23 -11.62 -6.06
N ASP A 28 -5.15 -12.35 -6.67
CA ASP A 28 -6.55 -11.99 -6.93
C ASP A 28 -7.38 -11.65 -5.67
N LYS A 29 -6.79 -11.74 -4.48
CA LYS A 29 -7.45 -11.54 -3.19
C LYS A 29 -7.65 -10.07 -2.80
N VAL A 30 -6.80 -9.15 -3.27
CA VAL A 30 -6.92 -7.70 -2.96
C VAL A 30 -6.70 -6.86 -4.20
N CYS A 31 -7.59 -5.91 -4.43
CA CYS A 31 -7.49 -5.00 -5.58
C CYS A 31 -6.44 -3.92 -5.37
N GLY A 32 -6.27 -3.44 -4.13
CA GLY A 32 -5.30 -2.43 -3.74
C GLY A 32 -4.92 -2.56 -2.26
N LEU A 33 -3.82 -1.91 -1.90
CA LEU A 33 -3.32 -1.78 -0.54
C LEU A 33 -2.74 -0.39 -0.37
N TRP A 34 -2.96 0.23 0.79
CA TRP A 34 -2.32 1.47 1.19
C TRP A 34 -1.47 1.26 2.45
N PHE A 35 -0.22 1.73 2.39
CA PHE A 35 0.72 1.74 3.50
C PHE A 35 1.08 3.18 3.86
N GLY A 36 0.81 3.59 5.09
CA GLY A 36 1.35 4.83 5.64
C GLY A 36 2.77 4.60 6.16
N LEU A 37 3.79 4.99 5.39
CA LEU A 37 5.19 4.94 5.81
C LEU A 37 5.62 6.28 6.42
N ASP A 38 6.81 6.31 7.05
CA ASP A 38 7.34 7.47 7.77
C ASP A 38 7.41 8.75 6.93
N HIS A 39 7.71 8.62 5.62
CA HIS A 39 7.95 9.77 4.73
C HIS A 39 7.05 9.80 3.49
N MET A 40 6.20 8.79 3.29
CA MET A 40 5.31 8.68 2.14
C MET A 40 4.13 7.77 2.43
N ASP A 41 3.06 7.93 1.68
CA ASP A 41 2.01 6.94 1.55
C ASP A 41 2.30 6.11 0.28
N LEU A 42 2.30 4.79 0.40
CA LEU A 42 2.46 3.87 -0.72
C LEU A 42 1.13 3.20 -1.02
N ILE A 43 0.60 3.41 -2.22
CA ILE A 43 -0.52 2.65 -2.77
C ILE A 43 0.04 1.59 -3.70
N LEU A 44 -0.28 0.35 -3.40
CA LEU A 44 -0.05 -0.78 -4.27
C LEU A 44 -1.37 -1.19 -4.92
N HIS A 45 -1.38 -1.44 -6.23
CA HIS A 45 -2.58 -1.92 -6.92
C HIS A 45 -2.31 -3.23 -7.68
N ALA A 46 -3.31 -4.10 -7.71
CA ALA A 46 -3.29 -5.30 -8.53
C ALA A 46 -3.26 -4.96 -10.03
N ARG A 47 -3.00 -5.96 -10.87
CA ARG A 47 -3.07 -5.80 -12.32
C ARG A 47 -4.49 -5.39 -12.71
N ALA A 48 -4.63 -4.20 -13.29
CA ALA A 48 -5.90 -3.70 -13.77
C ALA A 48 -6.17 -4.17 -15.21
N ALA A 49 -7.45 -4.40 -15.52
CA ALA A 49 -7.91 -4.77 -16.87
C ALA A 49 -7.93 -3.57 -17.83
N SER A 50 -7.91 -2.34 -17.31
CA SER A 50 -7.92 -1.10 -18.08
C SER A 50 -7.41 0.09 -17.23
N GLU A 51 -7.12 1.22 -17.88
CA GLU A 51 -6.78 2.49 -17.20
C GLU A 51 -7.88 2.92 -16.22
N VAL A 52 -9.16 2.77 -16.62
CA VAL A 52 -10.31 3.12 -15.78
C VAL A 52 -10.38 2.20 -14.56
N HIS A 53 -10.19 0.90 -14.74
CA HIS A 53 -10.15 -0.05 -13.62
C HIS A 53 -8.99 0.30 -12.66
N ARG A 54 -7.81 0.66 -13.19
CA ARG A 54 -6.68 1.12 -12.37
C ARG A 54 -7.05 2.37 -11.55
N GLN A 55 -7.72 3.33 -12.17
CA GLN A 55 -8.16 4.55 -11.48
C GLN A 55 -9.17 4.24 -10.38
N GLN A 56 -10.12 3.33 -10.60
CA GLN A 56 -11.09 2.93 -9.58
C GLN A 56 -10.43 2.30 -8.36
N ILE A 57 -9.42 1.45 -8.57
CA ILE A 57 -8.63 0.87 -7.48
C ILE A 57 -7.95 1.99 -6.67
N VAL A 58 -7.24 2.90 -7.33
CA VAL A 58 -6.54 3.99 -6.63
C VAL A 58 -7.53 4.91 -5.89
N LEU A 59 -8.67 5.21 -6.51
CA LEU A 59 -9.72 6.03 -5.89
C LEU A 59 -10.34 5.34 -4.66
N HIS A 60 -10.44 4.01 -4.66
CA HIS A 60 -10.86 3.24 -3.49
C HIS A 60 -9.86 3.42 -2.33
N GLU A 61 -8.57 3.31 -2.58
CA GLU A 61 -7.54 3.55 -1.55
C GLU A 61 -7.53 5.00 -1.03
N PHE A 62 -7.78 5.97 -1.92
CA PHE A 62 -7.97 7.36 -1.51
C PHE A 62 -9.19 7.55 -0.61
N ALA A 63 -10.27 6.81 -0.84
CA ALA A 63 -11.44 6.86 0.02
C ALA A 63 -11.10 6.40 1.45
N HIS A 64 -10.29 5.35 1.61
CA HIS A 64 -9.79 4.92 2.92
C HIS A 64 -9.00 6.02 3.65
N MET A 65 -8.11 6.72 2.93
CA MET A 65 -7.38 7.85 3.49
C MET A 65 -8.31 8.97 3.97
N VAL A 66 -9.33 9.32 3.18
CA VAL A 66 -10.28 10.40 3.49
C VAL A 66 -11.17 10.03 4.67
N LEU A 67 -11.69 8.80 4.67
CA LEU A 67 -12.55 8.28 5.72
C LEU A 67 -11.77 7.94 7.00
N ARG A 68 -10.42 8.04 6.96
CA ARG A 68 -9.50 7.60 8.03
C ARG A 68 -9.79 6.15 8.45
N HIS A 69 -10.18 5.35 7.47
CA HIS A 69 -10.42 3.93 7.66
C HIS A 69 -9.07 3.24 7.45
N GLU A 70 -8.29 3.12 8.51
CA GLU A 70 -7.08 2.32 8.50
C GLU A 70 -7.52 0.86 8.41
N GLN A 71 -7.36 0.27 7.24
CA GLN A 71 -7.68 -1.14 7.04
C GLN A 71 -6.77 -1.97 7.96
N GLU A 72 -7.38 -2.96 8.61
CA GLU A 72 -6.81 -3.78 9.68
C GLU A 72 -5.34 -4.10 9.48
N ILE A 73 -4.60 -4.09 10.60
CA ILE A 73 -3.20 -4.52 10.69
C ILE A 73 -3.07 -5.87 9.98
N VAL A 74 -2.55 -5.83 8.76
CA VAL A 74 -2.29 -7.03 7.98
C VAL A 74 -1.19 -7.81 8.68
N SER A 75 -1.43 -9.11 8.89
CA SER A 75 -0.47 -9.93 9.60
C SER A 75 0.89 -9.93 8.87
N PRO A 76 2.01 -10.05 9.59
CA PRO A 76 3.35 -10.10 8.98
C PRO A 76 3.49 -11.15 7.87
N GLU A 77 2.74 -12.26 7.97
CA GLU A 77 2.67 -13.32 6.97
C GLU A 77 2.00 -12.83 5.68
N PHE A 78 0.93 -12.04 5.80
CA PHE A 78 0.26 -11.43 4.65
C PHE A 78 1.13 -10.34 4.02
N ALA A 79 1.78 -9.50 4.84
CA ALA A 79 2.77 -8.54 4.36
C ALA A 79 3.94 -9.22 3.63
N GLY A 80 4.36 -10.41 4.09
CA GLY A 80 5.39 -11.23 3.45
C GLY A 80 5.07 -11.71 2.04
N THR A 81 3.79 -11.74 1.67
CA THR A 81 3.34 -12.05 0.29
C THR A 81 3.65 -10.89 -0.67
N PHE A 82 3.66 -9.65 -0.18
CA PHE A 82 3.92 -8.44 -0.98
C PHE A 82 5.36 -7.92 -0.84
N PHE A 83 5.99 -8.14 0.31
CA PHE A 83 7.36 -7.70 0.63
C PHE A 83 8.23 -8.86 1.11
N PRO A 84 8.55 -9.84 0.25
CA PRO A 84 9.33 -11.02 0.64
C PRO A 84 10.72 -10.69 1.21
N ALA A 85 11.29 -9.53 0.84
CA ALA A 85 12.56 -9.05 1.39
C ALA A 85 12.49 -8.62 2.87
N MET A 86 11.32 -8.20 3.36
CA MET A 86 11.13 -7.74 4.74
C MET A 86 11.07 -8.90 5.75
N VAL A 87 10.60 -10.08 5.30
CA VAL A 87 10.48 -11.30 6.13
C VAL A 87 11.84 -11.94 6.43
N ARG A 88 12.86 -11.73 5.58
CA ARG A 88 14.18 -12.38 5.73
C ARG A 88 15.00 -11.88 6.92
N ASN A 89 14.70 -10.71 7.49
CA ASN A 89 15.55 -10.10 8.53
C ASN A 89 15.12 -10.40 9.98
N GLY A 90 14.02 -11.14 10.17
CA GLY A 90 13.47 -11.45 11.51
C GLY A 90 13.93 -12.77 12.13
N ARG A 91 14.75 -13.58 11.44
CA ARG A 91 15.03 -14.97 11.83
C ARG A 91 16.45 -15.26 12.31
N ASP A 92 17.31 -14.25 12.47
CA ASP A 92 18.74 -14.45 12.78
C ASP A 92 19.20 -13.94 14.16
N ARG A 93 18.28 -13.62 15.08
CA ARG A 93 18.63 -13.45 16.50
C ARG A 93 18.40 -14.75 17.26
N GLY A 94 19.30 -15.71 17.05
CA GLY A 94 19.50 -16.83 17.99
C GLY A 94 19.90 -16.29 19.37
N PRO A 95 19.57 -17.00 20.47
CA PRO A 95 19.87 -16.54 21.82
C PRO A 95 21.38 -16.42 22.02
N SER A 96 21.81 -15.29 22.59
CA SER A 96 23.19 -15.11 23.06
C SER A 96 23.50 -16.17 24.11
N PRO A 97 24.62 -16.93 24.00
CA PRO A 97 25.03 -17.83 25.06
C PRO A 97 25.41 -17.03 26.31
N ALA A 98 25.11 -17.62 27.46
CA ALA A 98 25.38 -17.12 28.80
C ALA A 98 26.88 -17.21 29.15
#